data_AF-A0A2E0Z6F9-F1
#
_entry.id   AF-A0A2E0Z6F9-F1
#
_cell.length_a   1.000
_cell.length_b   1.000
_cell.length_c   1.000
_cell.angle_alpha   90.00
_cell.angle_beta   90.00
_cell.angle_gamma   90.00
#
_symmetry.space_group_name_H-M   'P 1'
#
loop_
_entity.id
_entity.type
_entity.pdbx_description
1 polymer ?
#
loop_
_entity_poly.entity_id
_entity_poly.type
_entity_poly.pdbx_seq_one_letter_code
_entity_poly.pdbx_strand_id
1 'polypeptide(L)'
;MEALLALRPDWSLQQMDDFVRQHNSNHNDAALALLDRVDCAVDDRFSKPIMPLEEKDVISAMDLAAPKMSRMHAFVDMKPDKRTQVFQNVQDGNCCPGALMQIVQLLADIPLARRKAEMELSAASMRETIFNYQLLNFERESFVTRQPWHEMIAMSHNIGITESETTEYGVWPASVEGRLERWIEERDDFYCTTSEIMAFYEMMVIKGLQIVIRVWRQNTGNSNLILLHTIPEAHASNSIIFDLKHTGKNDSARAHYQLLRSGSINFHKRAAPVNYEDMDYSDEGKSGKSKGKRPMKCSVSGGKRKK
;
A
#
# COMPACT_ATOMS: atom_id res chain seq x y z
N MET A 1 -26.87 -2.30 37.79
CA MET A 1 -27.89 -2.06 36.76
C MET A 1 -27.70 -0.73 36.03
N GLU A 2 -27.51 0.37 36.77
CA GLU A 2 -27.29 1.72 36.22
C GLU A 2 -26.15 1.81 35.19
N ALA A 3 -25.04 1.10 35.41
CA ALA A 3 -23.91 1.06 34.47
C ALA A 3 -24.27 0.44 33.11
N LEU A 4 -25.19 -0.53 33.05
CA LEU A 4 -25.64 -1.12 31.78
C LEU A 4 -26.66 -0.24 31.07
N LEU A 5 -27.52 0.47 31.82
CA LEU A 5 -28.40 1.48 31.25
C LEU A 5 -27.63 2.69 30.72
N ALA A 6 -26.46 3.00 31.27
CA ALA A 6 -25.55 4.00 30.69
C ALA A 6 -25.01 3.58 29.32
N LEU A 7 -24.85 2.28 29.06
CA LEU A 7 -24.44 1.75 27.75
C LEU A 7 -25.60 1.69 26.73
N ARG A 8 -26.85 1.60 27.19
CA ARG A 8 -28.07 1.63 26.36
C ARG A 8 -29.16 2.48 27.02
N PRO A 9 -29.05 3.81 26.98
CA PRO A 9 -29.99 4.70 27.66
C PRO A 9 -31.38 4.69 27.02
N ASP A 10 -31.50 4.13 25.83
CA ASP A 10 -32.75 3.91 25.08
C ASP A 10 -33.58 2.72 25.61
N TRP A 11 -33.02 1.86 26.46
CA TRP A 11 -33.72 0.69 26.99
C TRP A 11 -34.44 0.99 28.30
N SER A 12 -35.66 0.46 28.44
CA SER A 12 -36.34 0.45 29.74
C SER A 12 -35.68 -0.52 30.71
N LEU A 13 -35.82 -0.26 32.02
CA LEU A 13 -35.32 -1.13 33.09
C LEU A 13 -35.74 -2.59 32.91
N GLN A 14 -36.98 -2.85 32.48
CA GLN A 14 -37.49 -4.21 32.26
C GLN A 14 -36.77 -4.93 31.11
N GLN A 15 -36.51 -4.23 30.00
CA GLN A 15 -35.79 -4.80 28.85
C GLN A 15 -34.34 -5.12 29.21
N MET A 16 -33.70 -4.27 30.02
CA MET A 16 -32.35 -4.48 30.50
C MET A 16 -32.27 -5.66 31.48
N ASP A 17 -33.26 -5.81 32.35
CA ASP A 17 -33.36 -6.96 33.27
C ASP A 17 -33.55 -8.29 32.53
N ASP A 18 -34.43 -8.31 31.53
CA ASP A 18 -34.67 -9.51 30.71
C ASP A 18 -33.42 -9.88 29.89
N PHE A 19 -32.66 -8.89 29.44
CA PHE A 19 -31.39 -9.10 28.75
C PHE A 19 -30.32 -9.68 29.69
N VAL A 20 -30.16 -9.12 30.89
CA VAL A 20 -29.23 -9.67 31.89
C VAL A 20 -29.60 -11.12 32.25
N ARG A 21 -30.89 -11.47 32.31
CA ARG A 21 -31.33 -12.86 32.53
C ARG A 21 -30.96 -13.79 31.36
N GLN A 22 -31.05 -13.32 30.12
CA GLN A 22 -30.58 -14.08 28.95
C GLN A 22 -29.08 -14.36 28.99
N HIS A 23 -28.32 -13.52 29.69
CA HIS A 23 -26.89 -13.71 29.98
C HIS A 23 -26.65 -14.29 31.38
N ASN A 24 -27.46 -15.28 31.77
CA ASN A 24 -27.34 -16.03 33.03
C ASN A 24 -27.30 -15.16 34.30
N SER A 25 -27.93 -13.98 34.27
CA SER A 25 -27.89 -12.97 35.34
C SER A 25 -26.48 -12.43 35.64
N ASN A 26 -25.50 -12.70 34.78
CA ASN A 26 -24.16 -12.17 34.90
C ASN A 26 -24.08 -10.80 34.20
N HIS A 27 -23.92 -9.76 35.01
CA HIS A 27 -23.92 -8.37 34.53
C HIS A 27 -22.68 -8.03 33.71
N ASN A 28 -21.55 -8.71 33.94
CA ASN A 28 -20.33 -8.48 33.15
C ASN A 28 -20.45 -9.10 31.76
N ASP A 29 -21.04 -10.29 31.65
CA ASP A 29 -21.26 -10.93 30.36
C ASP A 29 -22.30 -10.15 29.53
N ALA A 30 -23.34 -9.62 30.20
CA ALA A 30 -24.29 -8.71 29.57
C ALA A 30 -23.63 -7.39 29.13
N ALA A 31 -22.71 -6.83 29.92
CA ALA A 31 -21.96 -5.62 29.53
C ALA A 31 -21.13 -5.86 28.27
N LEU A 32 -20.38 -6.96 28.23
CA LEU A 32 -19.54 -7.32 27.09
C LEU A 32 -20.39 -7.59 25.85
N ALA A 33 -21.52 -8.28 25.99
CA ALA A 33 -22.45 -8.52 24.89
C ALA A 33 -23.13 -7.24 24.36
N LEU A 34 -23.33 -6.23 25.22
CA LEU A 34 -23.80 -4.91 24.78
C LEU A 34 -22.71 -4.16 24.02
N LEU A 35 -21.48 -4.17 24.52
CA LEU A 35 -20.33 -3.52 23.89
C LEU A 35 -20.01 -4.13 22.51
N ASP A 36 -20.11 -5.46 22.38
CA ASP A 36 -19.99 -6.18 21.08
C ASP A 36 -21.14 -5.86 20.11
N ARG A 37 -22.26 -5.30 20.59
CA ARG A 37 -23.41 -4.89 19.77
C ARG A 37 -23.45 -3.39 19.49
N VAL A 38 -22.53 -2.58 20.03
CA VAL A 38 -22.37 -1.18 19.63
C VAL A 38 -21.53 -1.11 18.36
N ASP A 39 -21.97 -1.82 17.32
CA ASP A 39 -21.60 -1.52 15.95
C ASP A 39 -22.61 -0.50 15.41
N CYS A 40 -22.15 0.74 15.30
CA CYS A 40 -22.43 1.64 14.18
C CYS A 40 -23.90 1.97 13.86
N ALA A 41 -24.54 2.81 14.68
CA ALA A 41 -25.49 3.79 14.14
C ALA A 41 -24.71 5.00 13.61
N VAL A 42 -24.03 4.82 12.47
CA VAL A 42 -23.44 5.93 11.71
C VAL A 42 -24.58 6.60 10.94
N ASP A 43 -24.67 7.92 11.07
CA ASP A 43 -25.63 8.81 10.40
C ASP A 43 -25.74 8.46 8.90
N ASP A 44 -26.98 8.18 8.47
CA ASP A 44 -27.39 7.56 7.20
C ASP A 44 -27.20 8.48 5.97
N ARG A 45 -26.31 9.48 6.08
CA ARG A 45 -25.93 10.42 5.01
C ARG A 45 -24.68 9.99 4.23
N PHE A 46 -24.01 8.92 4.68
CA PHE A 46 -22.91 8.27 3.95
C PHE A 46 -23.34 6.99 3.22
N SER A 47 -24.64 6.73 3.12
CA SER A 47 -25.28 5.57 2.49
C SER A 47 -25.28 5.61 0.96
N LYS A 48 -24.15 5.97 0.34
CA LYS A 48 -23.82 5.38 -0.95
C LYS A 48 -23.04 4.11 -0.66
N PRO A 49 -23.53 2.93 -1.04
CA PRO A 49 -22.78 1.71 -0.86
C PRO A 49 -21.46 1.89 -1.62
N ILE A 50 -20.36 1.91 -0.87
CA ILE A 50 -19.06 1.50 -1.39
C ILE A 50 -19.36 0.15 -2.02
N MET A 51 -19.21 0.05 -3.34
CA MET A 51 -19.41 -1.24 -4.00
C MET A 51 -18.58 -2.26 -3.22
N PRO A 52 -19.15 -3.41 -2.84
CA PRO A 52 -18.32 -4.49 -2.35
C PRO A 52 -17.41 -4.83 -3.53
N LEU A 53 -16.14 -4.43 -3.44
CA LEU A 53 -15.09 -5.15 -4.12
C LEU A 53 -15.33 -6.60 -3.75
N GLU A 54 -15.50 -7.44 -4.75
CA GLU A 54 -15.59 -8.86 -4.48
C GLU A 54 -14.38 -9.22 -3.63
N GLU A 55 -14.65 -9.65 -2.40
CA GLU A 55 -13.71 -10.13 -1.36
C GLU A 55 -12.73 -11.20 -1.88
N LYS A 56 -12.92 -11.63 -3.14
CA LYS A 56 -12.25 -12.72 -3.84
C LYS A 56 -10.94 -12.38 -4.53
N ASP A 57 -10.53 -11.12 -4.69
CA ASP A 57 -9.36 -10.85 -5.54
C ASP A 57 -8.06 -10.53 -4.80
N VAL A 58 -8.08 -9.81 -3.66
CA VAL A 58 -6.84 -9.44 -2.94
C VAL A 58 -6.66 -10.13 -1.59
N ILE A 59 -7.74 -10.34 -0.84
CA ILE A 59 -7.72 -11.24 0.32
C ILE A 59 -7.37 -12.66 -0.15
N SER A 60 -7.90 -13.09 -1.31
CA SER A 60 -7.49 -14.34 -1.96
C SER A 60 -6.01 -14.38 -2.33
N ALA A 61 -5.40 -13.30 -2.85
CA ALA A 61 -3.96 -13.29 -3.17
C ALA A 61 -3.07 -13.36 -1.92
N MET A 62 -3.46 -12.68 -0.82
CA MET A 62 -2.76 -12.75 0.46
C MET A 62 -3.04 -14.06 1.23
N ASP A 63 -4.20 -14.68 1.02
CA ASP A 63 -4.54 -16.01 1.55
C ASP A 63 -3.87 -17.13 0.74
N LEU A 64 -3.64 -16.91 -0.56
CA LEU A 64 -2.84 -17.78 -1.43
C LEU A 64 -1.34 -17.72 -1.14
N ALA A 65 -0.87 -16.68 -0.43
CA ALA A 65 0.51 -16.57 0.04
C ALA A 65 0.82 -17.50 1.23
N ALA A 66 -0.12 -18.35 1.67
CA ALA A 66 0.17 -19.50 2.51
C ALA A 66 1.34 -20.32 1.92
N PRO A 67 2.29 -20.79 2.75
CA PRO A 67 3.69 -20.93 2.34
C PRO A 67 3.90 -22.12 1.39
N LYS A 68 3.82 -21.85 0.07
CA LYS A 68 4.57 -22.61 -0.95
C LYS A 68 5.97 -22.03 -1.10
N MET A 69 6.68 -21.88 0.02
CA MET A 69 8.08 -21.45 0.08
C MET A 69 8.99 -22.52 -0.53
N SER A 70 9.16 -22.52 -1.85
CA SER A 70 10.14 -23.40 -2.51
C SER A 70 11.20 -22.66 -3.31
N ARG A 71 11.20 -21.32 -3.43
CA ARG A 71 12.11 -20.62 -4.36
C ARG A 71 12.74 -19.30 -3.93
N MET A 72 12.24 -18.59 -2.93
CA MET A 72 12.93 -17.41 -2.42
C MET A 72 13.91 -17.85 -1.33
N HIS A 73 15.21 -17.84 -1.66
CA HIS A 73 16.25 -18.22 -0.71
C HIS A 73 16.30 -17.19 0.43
N ALA A 74 16.24 -17.68 1.66
CA ALA A 74 16.53 -16.90 2.85
C ALA A 74 17.99 -16.42 2.79
N PHE A 75 18.17 -15.13 3.07
CA PHE A 75 19.43 -14.40 3.23
C PHE A 75 20.51 -14.57 2.16
N VAL A 76 20.56 -13.59 1.24
CA VAL A 76 21.80 -13.14 0.63
C VAL A 76 21.89 -11.64 0.89
N ASP A 77 22.81 -11.17 1.73
CA ASP A 77 23.03 -9.73 1.99
C ASP A 77 23.73 -9.07 0.79
N MET A 78 23.09 -9.13 -0.37
CA MET A 78 23.45 -8.30 -1.51
C MET A 78 22.76 -6.97 -1.35
N LYS A 79 23.55 -5.97 -0.98
CA LYS A 79 23.13 -4.57 -1.00
C LYS A 79 22.94 -4.15 -2.47
N PRO A 80 21.82 -3.49 -2.82
CA PRO A 80 21.64 -2.97 -4.15
C PRO A 80 22.67 -1.88 -4.44
N ASP A 81 23.05 -1.78 -5.70
CA ASP A 81 23.91 -0.74 -6.24
C ASP A 81 23.18 0.06 -7.31
N LYS A 82 23.86 1.03 -7.91
CA LYS A 82 23.31 1.88 -8.96
C LYS A 82 22.91 1.15 -10.24
N ARG A 83 23.39 -0.08 -10.45
CA ARG A 83 23.12 -0.92 -11.62
C ARG A 83 22.01 -1.93 -11.35
N THR A 84 21.56 -2.02 -10.10
CA THR A 84 20.46 -2.90 -9.71
C THR A 84 19.21 -2.52 -10.48
N GLN A 85 18.67 -3.50 -11.19
CA GLN A 85 17.49 -3.31 -12.01
C GLN A 85 16.25 -3.07 -11.14
N VAL A 86 15.33 -2.25 -11.63
CA VAL A 86 14.02 -2.02 -11.00
C VAL A 86 12.95 -2.85 -11.71
N PHE A 87 11.88 -3.20 -11.00
CA PHE A 87 10.64 -3.63 -11.61
C PHE A 87 9.90 -2.44 -12.24
N GLN A 88 9.01 -2.73 -13.19
CA GLN A 88 8.10 -1.74 -13.73
C GLN A 88 7.20 -1.21 -12.62
N ASN A 89 6.91 0.08 -12.60
CA ASN A 89 6.13 0.71 -11.52
C ASN A 89 5.06 1.63 -12.10
N VAL A 90 4.04 1.90 -11.27
CA VAL A 90 3.08 2.98 -11.50
C VAL A 90 3.77 4.33 -11.24
N GLN A 91 3.41 5.35 -12.02
CA GLN A 91 4.05 6.69 -12.01
C GLN A 91 3.19 7.75 -11.29
N ASP A 92 2.36 7.34 -10.34
CA ASP A 92 1.48 8.20 -9.54
C ASP A 92 1.67 7.93 -8.03
N GLY A 93 0.77 8.44 -7.19
CA GLY A 93 0.75 8.19 -5.73
C GLY A 93 0.60 6.72 -5.33
N ASN A 94 0.19 5.84 -6.25
CA ASN A 94 0.07 4.39 -6.02
C ASN A 94 1.38 3.64 -6.27
N CYS A 95 2.48 4.32 -6.60
CA CYS A 95 3.77 3.67 -6.88
C CYS A 95 4.27 2.77 -5.72
N CYS A 96 4.10 3.18 -4.45
CA CYS A 96 4.46 2.38 -3.28
C CYS A 96 3.53 1.18 -3.08
N PRO A 97 2.19 1.35 -2.99
CA PRO A 97 1.25 0.21 -2.99
C PRO A 97 1.48 -0.77 -4.13
N GLY A 98 1.78 -0.27 -5.34
CA GLY A 98 2.13 -1.10 -6.49
C GLY A 98 3.39 -1.94 -6.26
N ALA A 99 4.44 -1.36 -5.69
CA ALA A 99 5.65 -2.11 -5.34
C ALA A 99 5.39 -3.16 -4.24
N LEU A 100 4.55 -2.86 -3.25
CA LEU A 100 4.14 -3.81 -2.20
C LEU A 100 3.27 -4.94 -2.77
N MET A 101 2.41 -4.65 -3.73
CA MET A 101 1.64 -5.67 -4.44
C MET A 101 2.53 -6.62 -5.25
N GLN A 102 3.58 -6.10 -5.87
CA GLN A 102 4.58 -6.95 -6.56
C GLN A 102 5.28 -7.90 -5.58
N ILE A 103 5.53 -7.48 -4.34
CA ILE A 103 6.06 -8.35 -3.28
C ILE A 103 5.09 -9.51 -3.03
N VAL A 104 3.79 -9.24 -2.86
CA VAL A 104 2.78 -10.29 -2.67
C VAL A 104 2.73 -11.24 -3.86
N GLN A 105 2.73 -10.71 -5.09
CA GLN A 105 2.73 -11.53 -6.30
C GLN A 105 3.96 -12.45 -6.38
N LEU A 106 5.15 -11.96 -6.01
CA LEU A 106 6.37 -12.77 -5.95
C LEU A 106 6.28 -13.86 -4.88
N LEU A 107 5.82 -13.52 -3.67
CA LEU A 107 5.66 -14.47 -2.57
C LEU A 107 4.66 -15.58 -2.90
N ALA A 108 3.59 -15.25 -3.62
CA ALA A 108 2.55 -16.19 -4.05
C ALA A 108 2.86 -16.94 -5.37
N ASP A 109 4.02 -16.71 -6.00
CA ASP A 109 4.36 -17.19 -7.37
C ASP A 109 3.30 -16.83 -8.43
N ILE A 110 2.62 -15.69 -8.24
CA ILE A 110 1.68 -15.11 -9.20
C ILE A 110 2.47 -14.28 -10.23
N PRO A 111 2.15 -14.38 -11.54
CA PRO A 111 2.79 -13.53 -12.55
C PRO A 111 2.62 -12.04 -12.22
N LEU A 112 3.72 -11.28 -12.31
CA LEU A 112 3.66 -9.83 -12.17
C LEU A 112 2.81 -9.21 -13.26
N ALA A 113 2.00 -8.22 -12.90
CA ALA A 113 1.26 -7.39 -13.85
C ALA A 113 2.22 -6.74 -14.85
N ARG A 114 1.88 -6.82 -16.15
CA ARG A 114 2.74 -6.30 -17.24
C ARG A 114 2.13 -5.11 -17.95
N ARG A 115 0.80 -5.06 -18.03
CA ARG A 115 0.10 -3.95 -18.67
C ARG A 115 -0.11 -2.83 -17.67
N LYS A 116 -0.07 -1.58 -18.15
CA LYS A 116 -0.27 -0.38 -17.34
C LYS A 116 -1.55 -0.46 -16.49
N ALA A 117 -2.69 -0.76 -17.12
CA ALA A 117 -3.98 -0.86 -16.44
C ALA A 117 -4.02 -1.94 -15.35
N GLU A 118 -3.35 -3.08 -15.57
CA GLU A 118 -3.27 -4.17 -14.58
C GLU A 118 -2.45 -3.75 -13.36
N MET A 119 -1.34 -3.03 -13.58
CA MET A 119 -0.50 -2.51 -12.50
C MET A 119 -1.23 -1.43 -11.70
N GLU A 120 -1.92 -0.50 -12.36
CA GLU A 120 -2.69 0.55 -11.70
C GLU A 120 -3.81 -0.04 -10.84
N LEU A 121 -4.56 -1.01 -11.38
CA LEU A 121 -5.60 -1.71 -10.62
C LEU A 121 -5.02 -2.47 -9.41
N SER A 122 -3.93 -3.19 -9.62
CA SER A 122 -3.25 -3.95 -8.56
C SER A 122 -2.72 -3.02 -7.45
N ALA A 123 -2.19 -1.86 -7.83
CA ALA A 123 -1.65 -0.87 -6.90
C ALA A 123 -2.77 -0.20 -6.08
N ALA A 124 -3.87 0.22 -6.74
CA ALA A 124 -5.03 0.78 -6.07
C ALA A 124 -5.64 -0.20 -5.05
N SER A 125 -5.75 -1.48 -5.43
CA SER A 125 -6.30 -2.49 -4.52
C SER A 125 -5.40 -2.77 -3.31
N MET A 126 -4.07 -2.74 -3.49
CA MET A 126 -3.14 -2.82 -2.35
C MET A 126 -3.25 -1.60 -1.44
N ARG A 127 -3.41 -0.39 -2.00
CA ARG A 127 -3.60 0.84 -1.22
C ARG A 127 -4.82 0.71 -0.32
N GLU A 128 -5.95 0.33 -0.90
CA GLU A 128 -7.19 0.13 -0.15
C GLU A 128 -7.05 -0.93 0.93
N THR A 129 -6.34 -2.03 0.65
CA THR A 129 -6.06 -3.08 1.64
C THR A 129 -5.27 -2.53 2.83
N ILE A 130 -4.23 -1.74 2.57
CA ILE A 130 -3.42 -1.09 3.62
C ILE A 130 -4.27 -0.12 4.43
N PHE A 131 -5.07 0.72 3.77
CA PHE A 131 -5.94 1.67 4.46
C PHE A 131 -7.01 0.96 5.30
N ASN A 132 -7.62 -0.11 4.80
CA ASN A 132 -8.57 -0.89 5.60
C ASN A 132 -7.89 -1.51 6.82
N TYR A 133 -6.66 -2.02 6.69
CA TYR A 133 -5.89 -2.50 7.83
C TYR A 133 -5.64 -1.41 8.87
N GLN A 134 -5.18 -0.23 8.43
CA GLN A 134 -4.92 0.91 9.31
C GLN A 134 -6.20 1.40 10.00
N LEU A 135 -7.33 1.45 9.28
CA LEU A 135 -8.63 1.85 9.81
C LEU A 135 -9.09 0.89 10.91
N LEU A 136 -9.01 -0.42 10.67
CA LEU A 136 -9.41 -1.44 11.66
C LEU A 136 -8.51 -1.47 12.91
N ASN A 137 -7.28 -0.97 12.79
CA ASN A 137 -6.31 -0.96 13.87
C ASN A 137 -5.98 0.46 14.36
N PHE A 138 -6.79 1.47 14.01
CA PHE A 138 -6.42 2.88 14.14
C PHE A 138 -6.00 3.29 15.56
N GLU A 139 -6.69 2.75 16.57
CA GLU A 139 -6.39 2.96 18.01
C GLU A 139 -5.44 1.93 18.61
N ARG A 140 -5.18 0.84 17.91
CA ARG A 140 -4.32 -0.24 18.39
C ARG A 140 -2.86 0.15 18.25
N GLU A 141 -2.05 -0.40 19.14
CA GLU A 141 -0.60 -0.31 19.02
C GLU A 141 -0.10 -1.24 17.91
N SER A 142 0.81 -0.73 17.09
CA SER A 142 1.66 -1.58 16.27
C SER A 142 2.45 -2.54 17.17
N PHE A 143 2.47 -3.82 16.85
CA PHE A 143 3.27 -4.78 17.61
C PHE A 143 4.77 -4.65 17.32
N VAL A 144 5.14 -3.88 16.29
CA VAL A 144 6.51 -3.59 15.89
C VAL A 144 7.04 -2.36 16.60
N THR A 145 6.34 -1.22 16.49
CA THR A 145 6.80 0.06 17.03
C THR A 145 6.29 0.32 18.44
N ARG A 146 5.24 -0.39 18.89
CA ARG A 146 4.51 -0.13 20.15
C ARG A 146 3.87 1.26 20.21
N GLN A 147 3.71 1.92 19.07
CA GLN A 147 2.98 3.18 18.95
C GLN A 147 1.58 2.92 18.41
N PRO A 148 0.55 3.66 18.88
CA PRO A 148 -0.77 3.62 18.27
C PRO A 148 -0.73 4.03 16.79
N TRP A 149 -1.53 3.35 15.96
CA TRP A 149 -1.56 3.60 14.51
C TRP A 149 -1.88 5.06 14.17
N HIS A 150 -2.83 5.68 14.86
CA HIS A 150 -3.18 7.08 14.65
C HIS A 150 -2.01 8.05 14.90
N GLU A 151 -1.10 7.73 15.84
CA GLU A 151 0.09 8.55 16.09
C GLU A 151 1.13 8.33 15.01
N MET A 152 1.35 7.08 14.61
CA MET A 152 2.32 6.75 13.58
C MET A 152 1.93 7.32 12.21
N ILE A 153 0.65 7.30 11.85
CA ILE A 153 0.12 7.94 10.64
C ILE A 153 0.36 9.45 10.72
N ALA A 154 -0.11 10.10 11.79
CA ALA A 154 0.06 11.53 11.96
C ALA A 154 1.55 11.94 11.94
N MET A 155 2.44 11.18 12.58
CA MET A 155 3.88 11.44 12.56
C MET A 155 4.45 11.26 11.15
N SER A 156 4.14 10.16 10.47
CA SER A 156 4.73 9.85 9.15
C SER A 156 4.38 10.90 8.10
N HIS A 157 3.16 11.45 8.16
CA HIS A 157 2.69 12.50 7.25
C HIS A 157 3.02 13.94 7.71
N ASN A 158 3.63 14.11 8.89
CA ASN A 158 4.13 15.41 9.38
C ASN A 158 5.67 15.53 9.36
N ILE A 159 6.40 14.44 9.13
CA ILE A 159 7.87 14.48 9.13
C ILE A 159 8.36 15.18 7.87
N GLY A 160 9.05 16.31 8.04
CA GLY A 160 9.65 17.06 6.94
C GLY A 160 8.71 18.03 6.23
N ILE A 161 7.52 18.27 6.80
CA ILE A 161 6.62 19.36 6.45
C ILE A 161 7.23 20.69 6.95
N THR A 162 7.35 21.65 6.05
CA THR A 162 7.84 23.00 6.34
C THR A 162 6.76 23.85 7.02
N GLU A 163 7.16 24.89 7.74
CA GLU A 163 6.22 25.82 8.41
C GLU A 163 5.19 26.44 7.42
N SER A 164 5.62 26.71 6.19
CA SER A 164 4.72 27.15 5.11
C SER A 164 3.68 26.10 4.72
N GLU A 165 4.08 24.83 4.60
CA GLU A 165 3.17 23.72 4.29
C GLU A 165 2.21 23.46 5.47
N THR A 166 2.68 23.56 6.72
CA THR A 166 1.83 23.49 7.91
C THR A 166 0.79 24.62 7.95
N THR A 167 1.13 25.81 7.47
CA THR A 167 0.19 26.94 7.42
C THR A 167 -0.89 26.74 6.35
N GLU A 168 -0.56 26.07 5.24
CA GLU A 168 -1.49 25.78 4.13
C GLU A 168 -2.42 24.62 4.44
N TYR A 169 -1.87 23.50 4.93
CA TYR A 169 -2.63 22.27 5.16
C TYR A 169 -3.21 22.19 6.58
N GLY A 170 -2.66 22.93 7.53
CA GLY A 170 -3.06 22.89 8.94
C GLY A 170 -2.30 21.83 9.74
N VAL A 171 -2.55 21.81 11.04
CA VAL A 171 -1.94 20.84 11.97
C VAL A 171 -2.88 19.66 12.15
N TRP A 172 -2.33 18.46 12.20
CA TRP A 172 -3.09 17.26 12.55
C TRP A 172 -3.76 17.44 13.92
N PRO A 173 -5.07 17.12 14.06
CA PRO A 173 -5.76 17.25 15.34
C PRO A 173 -5.09 16.44 16.45
N ALA A 174 -5.28 16.89 17.70
CA ALA A 174 -4.71 16.21 18.87
C ALA A 174 -5.53 14.98 19.30
N SER A 175 -6.85 15.02 19.11
CA SER A 175 -7.75 13.91 19.44
C SER A 175 -7.65 12.78 18.42
N VAL A 176 -7.95 11.56 18.86
CA VAL A 176 -7.96 10.38 17.99
C VAL A 176 -9.02 10.53 16.90
N GLU A 177 -10.21 10.98 17.26
CA GLU A 177 -11.34 11.16 16.35
C GLU A 177 -11.02 12.21 15.28
N GLY A 178 -10.42 13.33 15.67
CA GLY A 178 -10.02 14.37 14.72
C GLY A 178 -8.92 13.90 13.77
N ARG A 179 -8.00 13.04 14.23
CA ARG A 179 -6.99 12.42 13.36
C ARG A 179 -7.62 11.44 12.39
N LEU A 180 -8.64 10.68 12.82
CA LEU A 180 -9.35 9.75 11.97
C LEU A 180 -10.09 10.48 10.85
N GLU A 181 -10.85 11.52 11.21
CA GLU A 181 -11.56 12.38 10.25
C GLU A 181 -10.59 12.95 9.22
N ARG A 182 -9.50 13.57 9.69
CA ARG A 182 -8.48 14.16 8.81
C ARG A 182 -7.84 13.13 7.90
N TRP A 183 -7.49 11.96 8.42
CA TRP A 183 -6.89 10.90 7.62
C TRP A 183 -7.85 10.36 6.57
N ILE A 184 -9.13 10.15 6.89
CA ILE A 184 -10.13 9.70 5.90
C ILE A 184 -10.28 10.72 4.77
N GLU A 185 -10.27 12.01 5.09
CA GLU A 185 -10.38 13.09 4.09
C GLU A 185 -9.18 13.14 3.14
N GLU A 186 -7.97 12.87 3.63
CA GLU A 186 -6.74 13.10 2.87
C GLU A 186 -6.04 11.83 2.35
N ARG A 187 -6.41 10.65 2.84
CA ARG A 187 -5.66 9.40 2.56
C ARG A 187 -5.51 9.07 1.08
N ASP A 188 -6.44 9.49 0.24
CA ASP A 188 -6.37 9.23 -1.20
C ASP A 188 -5.30 10.10 -1.89
N ASP A 189 -5.02 11.28 -1.33
CA ASP A 189 -4.02 12.22 -1.82
C ASP A 189 -2.63 11.98 -1.21
N PHE A 190 -2.54 11.25 -0.10
CA PHE A 190 -1.27 10.90 0.51
C PHE A 190 -0.44 9.95 -0.36
N TYR A 191 0.87 10.23 -0.41
CA TYR A 191 1.85 9.25 -0.81
C TYR A 191 2.02 8.25 0.33
N CYS A 192 2.09 6.96 0.03
CA CYS A 192 2.40 5.99 1.06
C CYS A 192 3.83 6.21 1.57
N THR A 193 3.96 6.24 2.89
CA THR A 193 5.17 6.51 3.65
C THR A 193 5.54 5.30 4.52
N THR A 194 6.34 5.51 5.56
CA THR A 194 6.73 4.51 6.55
C THR A 194 5.53 3.83 7.21
N SER A 195 4.44 4.57 7.52
CA SER A 195 3.25 3.98 8.16
C SER A 195 2.60 2.90 7.30
N GLU A 196 2.47 3.15 6.00
CA GLU A 196 1.84 2.19 5.08
C GLU A 196 2.75 0.97 4.82
N ILE A 197 4.07 1.18 4.74
CA ILE A 197 5.03 0.08 4.62
C ILE A 197 5.05 -0.77 5.91
N MET A 198 4.93 -0.14 7.08
CA MET A 198 4.80 -0.83 8.37
C MET A 198 3.51 -1.65 8.44
N ALA A 199 2.39 -1.09 7.95
CA ALA A 199 1.09 -1.79 7.93
C ALA A 199 1.19 -3.03 7.07
N PHE A 200 1.80 -2.90 5.89
CA PHE A 200 2.10 -4.03 5.02
C PHE A 200 2.98 -5.08 5.70
N TYR A 201 4.05 -4.67 6.39
CA TYR A 201 4.89 -5.60 7.14
C TYR A 201 4.08 -6.37 8.20
N GLU A 202 3.27 -5.68 8.99
CA GLU A 202 2.45 -6.34 10.02
C GLU A 202 1.46 -7.34 9.41
N MET A 203 0.82 -6.98 8.30
CA MET A 203 -0.05 -7.89 7.55
C MET A 203 0.68 -9.17 7.12
N MET A 204 1.94 -9.06 6.67
CA MET A 204 2.74 -10.23 6.30
C MET A 204 3.07 -11.10 7.52
N VAL A 205 3.43 -10.49 8.65
CA VAL A 205 3.70 -11.22 9.90
C VAL A 205 2.47 -11.95 10.42
N ILE A 206 1.28 -11.33 10.35
CA ILE A 206 0.00 -11.96 10.71
C ILE A 206 -0.25 -13.22 9.85
N LYS A 207 0.19 -13.20 8.58
CA LYS A 207 0.14 -14.36 7.68
C LYS A 207 1.30 -15.36 7.89
N GLY A 208 2.13 -15.16 8.92
CA GLY A 208 3.26 -16.03 9.25
C GLY A 208 4.51 -15.81 8.39
N LEU A 209 4.58 -14.70 7.63
CA LEU A 209 5.70 -14.38 6.75
C LEU A 209 6.63 -13.37 7.42
N GLN A 210 7.88 -13.77 7.60
CA GLN A 210 8.94 -12.90 8.12
C GLN A 210 9.68 -12.24 6.95
N ILE A 211 9.37 -10.98 6.69
CA ILE A 211 9.98 -10.18 5.62
C ILE A 211 10.77 -9.01 6.21
N VAL A 212 11.65 -8.43 5.40
CA VAL A 212 12.36 -7.18 5.70
C VAL A 212 12.28 -6.29 4.47
N ILE A 213 11.85 -5.05 4.67
CA ILE A 213 11.77 -4.04 3.63
C ILE A 213 12.87 -3.01 3.88
N ARG A 214 13.84 -2.92 2.98
CA ARG A 214 14.89 -1.90 3.01
C ARG A 214 14.57 -0.83 1.97
N VAL A 215 14.48 0.42 2.39
CA VAL A 215 14.19 1.54 1.47
C VAL A 215 15.48 2.30 1.18
N TRP A 216 15.83 2.38 -0.08
CA TRP A 216 17.06 2.98 -0.59
C TRP A 216 16.75 4.25 -1.37
N ARG A 217 17.41 5.36 -1.08
CA ARG A 217 17.29 6.60 -1.84
C ARG A 217 18.49 6.81 -2.76
N GLN A 218 18.20 7.23 -3.98
CA GLN A 218 19.22 7.77 -4.88
C GLN A 218 19.35 9.28 -4.64
N ASN A 219 20.51 9.73 -4.16
CA ASN A 219 20.73 11.16 -3.91
C ASN A 219 20.94 11.93 -5.22
N THR A 220 20.43 13.15 -5.31
CA THR A 220 20.58 14.00 -6.51
C THR A 220 22.06 14.39 -6.65
N GLY A 221 22.70 13.97 -7.76
CA GLY A 221 24.13 14.24 -8.01
C GLY A 221 25.09 13.13 -7.54
N ASN A 222 24.62 12.10 -6.85
CA ASN A 222 25.42 10.90 -6.55
C ASN A 222 24.72 9.66 -7.10
N SER A 223 25.47 8.82 -7.83
CA SER A 223 24.92 7.58 -8.36
C SER A 223 24.67 6.52 -7.27
N ASN A 224 25.21 6.68 -6.08
CA ASN A 224 25.12 5.69 -5.01
C ASN A 224 23.73 5.68 -4.35
N LEU A 225 23.24 4.48 -4.05
CA LEU A 225 22.06 4.28 -3.23
C LEU A 225 22.44 4.38 -1.75
N ILE A 226 21.63 5.13 -0.99
CA ILE A 226 21.78 5.32 0.45
C ILE A 226 20.59 4.65 1.13
N LEU A 227 20.84 3.78 2.10
CA LEU A 227 19.78 3.18 2.91
C LEU A 227 19.11 4.29 3.74
N LEU A 228 17.81 4.48 3.56
CA LEU A 228 17.02 5.41 4.37
C LEU A 228 16.51 4.75 5.65
N HIS A 229 15.86 3.60 5.51
CA HIS A 229 15.27 2.88 6.64
C HIS A 229 15.10 1.39 6.31
N THR A 230 14.99 0.58 7.36
CA THR A 230 14.75 -0.86 7.31
C THR A 230 13.56 -1.18 8.18
N ILE A 231 12.57 -1.91 7.66
CA ILE A 231 11.35 -2.30 8.37
C ILE A 231 11.24 -3.83 8.38
N PRO A 232 11.27 -4.48 9.56
CA PRO A 232 11.58 -3.91 10.87
C PRO A 232 13.10 -3.67 11.00
N GLU A 233 13.51 -2.73 11.87
CA GLU A 233 14.93 -2.44 12.08
C GLU A 233 15.69 -3.68 12.61
N ALA A 234 15.11 -4.34 13.62
CA ALA A 234 15.59 -5.62 14.12
C ALA A 234 14.87 -6.76 13.40
N HIS A 235 15.63 -7.59 12.69
CA HIS A 235 15.08 -8.71 11.93
C HIS A 235 15.88 -9.98 12.13
N ALA A 236 15.20 -11.11 11.98
CA ALA A 236 15.80 -12.43 12.10
C ALA A 236 16.69 -12.73 10.87
N SER A 237 17.70 -13.58 11.06
CA SER A 237 18.63 -13.95 9.99
C SER A 237 17.98 -14.75 8.85
N ASN A 238 16.78 -15.31 9.07
CA ASN A 238 16.03 -16.09 8.09
C ASN A 238 14.95 -15.29 7.35
N SER A 239 14.86 -13.97 7.54
CA SER A 239 13.85 -13.14 6.87
C SER A 239 14.08 -13.02 5.36
N ILE A 240 12.97 -12.85 4.62
CA ILE A 240 12.98 -12.58 3.17
C ILE A 240 13.16 -11.08 2.95
N ILE A 241 14.21 -10.68 2.23
CA ILE A 241 14.57 -9.27 2.08
C ILE A 241 14.06 -8.73 0.74
N PHE A 242 13.27 -7.66 0.82
CA PHE A 242 12.79 -6.85 -0.30
C PHE A 242 13.42 -5.46 -0.23
N ASP A 243 13.95 -5.00 -1.36
CA ASP A 243 14.55 -3.67 -1.47
C ASP A 243 13.63 -2.76 -2.29
N LEU A 244 13.25 -1.63 -1.72
CA LEU A 244 12.53 -0.57 -2.43
C LEU A 244 13.48 0.57 -2.75
N LYS A 245 13.42 1.07 -3.98
CA LYS A 245 14.07 2.32 -4.37
C LYS A 245 13.07 3.45 -4.21
N HIS A 246 13.43 4.46 -3.43
CA HIS A 246 12.75 5.73 -3.33
C HIS A 246 13.48 6.80 -4.17
N THR A 247 12.76 7.49 -5.04
CA THR A 247 13.24 8.65 -5.78
C THR A 247 12.35 9.86 -5.50
N GLY A 248 12.89 11.07 -5.69
CA GLY A 248 12.16 12.32 -5.43
C GLY A 248 12.33 12.89 -4.03
N LYS A 249 11.55 13.93 -3.74
CA LYS A 249 11.36 14.50 -2.39
C LYS A 249 10.18 13.75 -1.76
N ASN A 250 10.30 13.34 -0.50
CA ASN A 250 9.16 12.77 0.25
C ASN A 250 7.94 13.70 0.13
N ASP A 251 6.77 13.09 0.06
CA ASP A 251 5.46 13.77 0.04
C ASP A 251 5.30 14.82 -1.07
N SER A 252 6.03 14.63 -2.17
CA SER A 252 5.89 15.44 -3.38
C SER A 252 5.35 14.60 -4.52
N ALA A 253 4.78 15.25 -5.54
CA ALA A 253 4.37 14.60 -6.78
C ALA A 253 5.51 13.88 -7.54
N ARG A 254 6.76 14.05 -7.10
CA ARG A 254 7.96 13.41 -7.65
C ARG A 254 8.44 12.24 -6.80
N ALA A 255 7.80 11.96 -5.66
CA ALA A 255 8.09 10.81 -4.82
C ALA A 255 7.67 9.54 -5.55
N HIS A 256 8.61 8.63 -5.80
CA HIS A 256 8.30 7.36 -6.43
C HIS A 256 9.00 6.21 -5.74
N TYR A 257 8.26 5.12 -5.57
CA TYR A 257 8.77 3.86 -5.06
C TYR A 257 8.79 2.82 -6.18
N GLN A 258 9.87 2.05 -6.22
CA GLN A 258 10.06 0.96 -7.18
C GLN A 258 10.67 -0.24 -6.47
N LEU A 259 10.15 -1.44 -6.71
CA LEU A 259 10.80 -2.65 -6.22
C LEU A 259 12.13 -2.87 -6.96
N LEU A 260 13.19 -3.20 -6.23
CA LEU A 260 14.50 -3.54 -6.79
C LEU A 260 14.63 -5.05 -6.98
N ARG A 261 15.35 -5.44 -8.03
CA ARG A 261 15.78 -6.82 -8.30
C ARG A 261 17.04 -7.14 -7.50
N SER A 262 16.92 -7.11 -6.19
CA SER A 262 17.98 -7.41 -5.23
C SER A 262 17.43 -8.17 -4.04
N GLY A 263 18.23 -8.31 -2.97
CA GLY A 263 17.86 -9.12 -1.80
C GLY A 263 17.49 -10.55 -2.19
N SER A 264 16.35 -11.02 -1.68
CA SER A 264 15.86 -12.37 -1.93
C SER A 264 15.25 -12.58 -3.33
N ILE A 265 15.18 -11.54 -4.18
CA ILE A 265 14.56 -11.57 -5.51
C ILE A 265 15.60 -11.70 -6.64
N ASN A 266 16.90 -11.60 -6.35
CA ASN A 266 17.98 -11.52 -7.35
C ASN A 266 18.00 -12.70 -8.37
N PHE A 267 17.35 -13.83 -8.05
CA PHE A 267 17.31 -15.04 -8.89
C PHE A 267 15.93 -15.35 -9.49
N HIS A 268 14.93 -14.47 -9.38
CA HIS A 268 13.58 -14.74 -9.87
C HIS A 268 13.53 -14.64 -11.42
N LYS A 269 13.83 -15.77 -12.09
CA LYS A 269 13.91 -15.90 -13.57
C LYS A 269 12.64 -15.49 -14.35
N ARG A 270 11.47 -15.42 -13.69
CA ARG A 270 10.20 -15.01 -14.32
C ARG A 270 10.03 -13.49 -14.46
N ALA A 271 10.88 -12.72 -13.79
CA ALA A 271 10.95 -11.28 -13.93
C ALA A 271 11.94 -10.94 -15.07
N ALA A 272 11.63 -11.24 -16.32
CA ALA A 272 12.46 -10.74 -17.43
C ALA A 272 12.48 -9.20 -17.40
N PRO A 273 13.62 -8.53 -17.63
CA PRO A 273 13.63 -7.08 -17.79
C PRO A 273 12.80 -6.73 -19.03
N VAL A 274 11.88 -5.77 -18.90
CA VAL A 274 11.17 -5.25 -20.06
C VAL A 274 12.10 -4.24 -20.73
N ASN A 275 12.47 -4.50 -21.98
CA ASN A 275 13.11 -3.50 -22.82
C ASN A 275 12.09 -2.41 -23.13
N TYR A 276 12.40 -1.16 -22.78
CA TYR A 276 11.55 0.00 -23.05
C TYR A 276 11.37 0.29 -24.54
N GLU A 277 12.16 -0.35 -25.42
CA GLU A 277 12.16 -0.12 -26.86
C GLU A 277 11.01 -0.84 -27.62
N ASP A 278 10.30 -1.78 -26.99
CA ASP A 278 9.23 -2.56 -27.63
C ASP A 278 7.81 -2.05 -27.32
N MET A 279 7.67 -0.91 -26.63
CA MET A 279 6.34 -0.33 -26.37
C MET A 279 5.96 0.66 -27.48
N ASP A 280 5.29 0.14 -28.51
CA ASP A 280 4.56 0.91 -29.51
C ASP A 280 3.47 1.76 -28.82
N TYR A 281 3.72 3.05 -28.68
CA TYR A 281 2.69 4.04 -28.40
C TYR A 281 1.91 4.30 -29.69
N SER A 282 1.02 3.39 -30.07
CA SER A 282 0.00 3.68 -31.08
C SER A 282 -1.38 3.69 -30.45
N ASP A 283 -1.67 4.75 -29.72
CA ASP A 283 -3.04 5.16 -29.43
C ASP A 283 -3.25 6.57 -30.02
N GLU A 284 -3.41 6.62 -31.34
CA GLU A 284 -4.13 7.72 -31.98
C GLU A 284 -5.42 7.15 -32.56
N GLY A 285 -6.51 7.36 -31.81
CA GLY A 285 -7.85 7.34 -32.37
C GLY A 285 -7.94 8.28 -33.57
N LYS A 286 -8.04 7.69 -34.77
CA LYS A 286 -8.58 8.36 -35.96
C LYS A 286 -9.62 7.45 -36.59
N SER A 287 -10.85 7.53 -36.08
CA SER A 287 -12.02 7.20 -36.89
C SER A 287 -12.31 8.42 -37.77
N GLY A 288 -12.22 8.28 -39.09
CA GLY A 288 -12.40 9.43 -39.97
C GLY A 288 -12.02 9.23 -41.43
N LYS A 289 -12.91 8.56 -42.16
CA LYS A 289 -13.13 8.67 -43.61
C LYS A 289 -12.18 7.95 -44.59
N SER A 290 -12.89 7.23 -45.44
CA SER A 290 -12.52 6.46 -46.62
C SER A 290 -11.81 7.20 -47.74
N LYS A 291 -11.19 6.37 -48.61
CA LYS A 291 -10.92 6.49 -50.04
C LYS A 291 -9.53 6.97 -50.45
N GLY A 292 -8.84 6.09 -51.19
CA GLY A 292 -8.17 6.50 -52.42
C GLY A 292 -6.72 6.08 -52.56
N LYS A 293 -6.50 5.04 -53.39
CA LYS A 293 -5.42 4.93 -54.38
C LYS A 293 -3.95 5.08 -53.90
N ARG A 294 -3.22 3.95 -53.94
CA ARG A 294 -1.82 3.89 -54.41
C ARG A 294 -1.73 4.39 -55.88
N PRO A 295 -0.56 4.66 -56.50
CA PRO A 295 0.82 4.37 -56.09
C PRO A 295 1.85 5.49 -56.40
N MET A 296 3.13 5.27 -56.05
CA MET A 296 4.29 5.18 -56.96
C MET A 296 5.58 5.82 -56.45
N LYS A 297 6.66 5.13 -56.81
CA LYS A 297 8.10 5.38 -56.65
C LYS A 297 8.53 6.80 -57.03
N CYS A 298 9.62 7.26 -56.42
CA CYS A 298 10.78 7.75 -57.17
C CYS A 298 12.05 7.74 -56.29
N SER A 299 13.04 7.00 -56.77
CA SER A 299 14.44 6.96 -56.37
C SER A 299 15.22 8.13 -56.98
N VAL A 300 16.11 8.81 -56.24
CA VAL A 300 17.34 9.51 -56.72
C VAL A 300 18.21 9.74 -55.47
N SER A 301 19.20 8.92 -55.14
CA SER A 301 20.63 8.97 -55.53
C SER A 301 21.36 10.30 -55.27
N GLY A 302 22.49 10.21 -54.56
CA GLY A 302 23.55 11.23 -54.53
C GLY A 302 23.59 12.03 -53.24
N GLY A 303 24.70 12.17 -52.52
CA GLY A 303 26.06 11.75 -52.79
C GLY A 303 26.99 12.51 -51.85
N LYS A 304 28.16 11.90 -51.61
CA LYS A 304 29.44 12.47 -51.15
C LYS A 304 29.60 12.85 -49.67
N ARG A 305 30.47 12.03 -49.06
CA ARG A 305 31.38 12.26 -47.93
C ARG A 305 32.39 13.41 -48.16
N LYS A 306 32.98 13.80 -47.01
CA LYS A 306 34.26 14.50 -46.73
C LYS A 306 34.12 16.02 -46.56
N LYS A 307 34.70 16.66 -45.54
CA LYS A 307 35.78 16.28 -44.61
C LYS A 307 35.34 16.34 -43.15
#